data_AF-A0A348NN28-F1
#
_entry.id   AF-A0A348NN28-F1
#
_cell.length_a   1.000
_cell.length_b   1.000
_cell.length_c   1.000
_cell.angle_alpha   90.00
_cell.angle_beta   90.00
_cell.angle_gamma   90.00
#
_symmetry.space_group_name_H-M   'P 1'
#
loop_
_entity.id
_entity.type
_entity.pdbx_description
1 polymer ?
#
loop_
_entity_poly.entity_id
_entity_poly.type
_entity_poly.pdbx_seq_one_letter_code
_entity_poly.pdbx_strand_id
1 'polypeptide(L)' 'SFVDQAAALKLEPDAKKPAFGSIGPVTTNSLKEHGLPVGFESKHASLDHFVNATIEHLNS' A
#
# COMPACT_ATOMS: atom_id res chain seq x y z
N SER A 1 -18.19 -15.21 9.18
CA SER A 1 -18.40 -13.85 8.64
C SER A 1 -17.05 -13.21 8.34
N PHE A 2 -16.95 -12.25 7.40
CA PHE A 2 -15.72 -11.44 7.22
C PHE A 2 -15.26 -10.78 8.52
N VAL A 3 -16.21 -10.45 9.41
CA VAL A 3 -15.96 -9.89 10.74
C VAL A 3 -15.19 -10.86 11.64
N ASP A 4 -15.43 -12.18 11.52
CA ASP A 4 -14.73 -13.20 12.33
C ASP A 4 -13.26 -13.39 11.89
N GLN A 5 -12.90 -12.92 10.69
CA GLN A 5 -11.54 -12.98 10.15
C GLN A 5 -10.71 -11.74 10.52
N ALA A 6 -11.31 -10.71 11.12
CA ALA A 6 -10.60 -9.50 11.50
C ALA A 6 -9.47 -9.77 12.51
N ALA A 7 -9.64 -10.77 13.38
CA ALA A 7 -8.58 -11.21 14.30
C ALA A 7 -7.36 -11.79 13.56
N ALA A 8 -7.56 -12.46 12.43
CA ALA A 8 -6.47 -12.99 11.60
C ALA A 8 -5.73 -11.90 10.80
N LEU A 9 -6.29 -10.69 10.73
CA LEU A 9 -5.69 -9.53 10.08
C LEU A 9 -5.00 -8.59 11.07
N LYS A 10 -5.00 -8.92 12.37
CA LYS A 10 -4.28 -8.15 13.37
C LYS A 10 -2.78 -8.43 13.23
N LEU A 11 -2.03 -7.37 12.99
CA LEU A 11 -0.57 -7.44 12.99
C LEU A 11 -0.05 -7.73 14.41
N GLU A 12 0.99 -8.55 14.50
CA GLU A 12 1.74 -8.74 15.75
C GLU A 12 2.36 -7.39 16.21
N PRO A 13 2.61 -7.20 17.52
CA PRO A 13 3.07 -5.92 18.06
C PRO A 13 4.34 -5.34 17.42
N ASP A 14 5.23 -6.21 16.94
CA ASP A 14 6.51 -5.89 16.32
C ASP A 14 6.50 -6.01 14.78
N ALA A 15 5.36 -6.34 14.19
CA ALA A 15 5.25 -6.49 12.75
C ALA A 15 5.46 -5.15 12.04
N LYS A 16 6.27 -5.17 10.97
CA LYS A 16 6.41 -4.02 10.07
C LYS A 16 5.06 -3.75 9.39
N LYS A 17 4.54 -2.54 9.59
CA LYS A 17 3.31 -2.11 8.91
C LYS A 17 3.52 -2.11 7.39
N PRO A 18 2.54 -2.57 6.59
CA PRO A 18 2.64 -2.51 5.15
C PRO A 18 2.65 -1.05 4.69
N ALA A 19 3.45 -0.76 3.67
CA ALA A 19 3.35 0.49 2.93
C ALA A 19 2.26 0.36 1.86
N PHE A 20 1.38 1.36 1.75
CA PHE A 20 0.40 1.41 0.67
C PHE A 20 1.03 2.04 -0.56
N GLY A 21 1.44 1.20 -1.50
CA GLY A 21 1.89 1.63 -2.82
C GLY A 21 0.71 2.00 -3.72
N SER A 22 0.87 3.08 -4.48
CA SER A 22 -0.11 3.51 -5.48
C SER A 22 0.40 3.32 -6.90
N ILE A 23 -0.45 2.79 -7.77
CA ILE A 23 -0.17 2.68 -9.21
C ILE A 23 -0.34 4.02 -9.95
N GLY A 24 -1.00 5.01 -9.34
CA GLY A 24 -1.16 6.32 -9.94
C GLY A 24 -2.15 7.24 -9.23
N PRO A 25 -2.43 8.43 -9.78
CA PRO A 25 -3.05 9.53 -9.05
C PRO A 25 -4.49 9.25 -8.60
N VAL A 26 -5.26 8.47 -9.36
CA VAL A 26 -6.63 8.09 -8.99
C VAL A 26 -6.63 7.23 -7.72
N THR A 27 -5.77 6.21 -7.67
CA THR A 27 -5.62 5.34 -6.50
C THR A 27 -5.04 6.12 -5.31
N THR A 28 -4.09 7.03 -5.55
CA THR A 28 -3.53 7.90 -4.52
C THR A 28 -4.60 8.75 -3.85
N ASN A 29 -5.50 9.35 -4.62
CA ASN A 29 -6.59 10.14 -4.08
C ASN A 29 -7.56 9.27 -3.26
N SER A 30 -7.90 8.07 -3.76
CA SER A 30 -8.72 7.11 -3.03
C SER A 30 -8.10 6.70 -1.68
N LEU A 31 -6.79 6.43 -1.63
CA LEU A 31 -6.10 6.13 -0.38
C LEU A 31 -6.21 7.29 0.63
N LYS A 32 -5.99 8.53 0.16
CA LYS A 32 -6.10 9.74 1.00
C LYS A 32 -7.51 9.95 1.53
N GLU A 33 -8.53 9.76 0.70
CA GLU A 33 -9.95 9.88 1.09
C GLU A 33 -10.34 8.89 2.20
N HIS A 34 -9.72 7.71 2.23
CA HIS A 34 -9.94 6.68 3.24
C HIS A 34 -8.96 6.79 4.44
N GLY A 35 -8.16 7.84 4.51
CA GLY A 35 -7.19 8.07 5.59
C GLY A 35 -6.01 7.09 5.59
N LEU A 36 -5.73 6.43 4.47
CA LEU A 36 -4.60 5.52 4.32
C LEU A 36 -3.35 6.29 3.90
N PRO A 37 -2.18 6.06 4.54
CA PRO A 37 -0.95 6.74 4.20
C PRO A 37 -0.40 6.23 2.88
N VAL A 38 -0.03 7.14 1.97
CA VAL A 38 0.59 6.78 0.70
C VAL A 38 2.09 6.59 0.91
N GLY A 39 2.57 5.35 0.81
CA GLY A 39 3.98 5.02 1.00
C GLY A 39 4.85 5.39 -0.21
N PHE A 40 4.30 5.22 -1.41
CA PHE A 40 4.89 5.64 -2.67
C PHE A 40 3.83 5.67 -3.78
N GLU A 41 4.12 6.39 -4.85
CA GLU A 41 3.33 6.38 -6.09
C GLU A 41 4.24 6.07 -7.28
N SER A 42 3.71 5.28 -8.22
CA SER A 42 4.40 4.93 -9.45
C SER A 42 4.50 6.12 -10.39
N LYS A 43 5.60 6.25 -11.13
CA LYS A 43 5.81 7.35 -12.10
C LYS A 43 4.77 7.34 -13.23
N HIS A 44 4.30 6.16 -13.62
CA HIS A 44 3.27 5.96 -14.63
C HIS A 44 2.28 4.89 -14.17
N ALA A 45 1.04 5.00 -14.62
CA ALA A 45 -0.03 4.04 -14.33
C ALA A 45 0.13 2.75 -15.16
N SER A 46 1.21 2.00 -14.91
CA SER A 46 1.44 0.68 -15.47
C SER A 46 2.04 -0.27 -14.44
N LEU A 47 1.89 -1.57 -14.67
CA LEU A 47 2.40 -2.60 -13.77
C LEU A 47 3.93 -2.53 -13.63
N ASP A 48 4.65 -2.35 -14.73
CA ASP A 48 6.13 -2.29 -14.71
C ASP A 48 6.65 -1.14 -13.84
N HIS A 49 6.02 0.03 -13.93
CA HIS A 49 6.40 1.19 -13.11
C HIS A 49 6.04 0.98 -11.64
N PHE A 50 4.94 0.30 -11.36
CA PHE A 50 4.58 -0.08 -10.00
C PHE A 50 5.55 -1.07 -9.38
N VAL A 51 5.97 -2.08 -10.14
CA VAL A 51 7.00 -3.03 -9.70
C VAL A 51 8.31 -2.30 -9.41
N ASN A 52 8.76 -1.41 -10.30
CA ASN A 52 9.98 -0.64 -10.09
C ASN A 52 9.91 0.25 -8.84
N ALA A 53 8.81 0.99 -8.66
CA ALA A 53 8.62 1.83 -7.46
C ALA A 53 8.55 1.00 -6.17
N THR A 54 7.97 -0.20 -6.24
CA THR A 54 7.94 -1.14 -5.10
C THR A 54 9.34 -1.61 -4.73
N ILE A 55 10.16 -1.99 -5.72
CA ILE A 55 11.55 -2.42 -5.49
C ILE A 55 12.37 -1.28 -4.87
N GLU A 56 12.24 -0.06 -5.39
CA GLU A 56 12.91 1.13 -4.84
C GLU A 56 12.52 1.36 -3.38
N HIS A 57 11.22 1.31 -3.06
CA HIS A 57 10.72 1.47 -1.69
C HIS A 57 11.22 0.39 -0.72
N LEU A 58 11.32 -0.87 -1.17
CA LEU A 58 11.76 -1.98 -0.30
C LEU A 58 13.27 -2.02 -0.06
N ASN A 59 14.06 -1.43 -0.95
CA ASN A 59 15.51 -1.31 -0.82
C ASN A 59 15.96 -0.04 -0.05
N SER A 60 15.01 0.82 0.34
CA SER A 60 15.22 2.05 1.13
C SER A 60 15.27 1.77 2.62
#